data_AF-A0A1P8KLT2-F1
#
_entry.id   AF-A0A1P8KLT2-F1
#
_cell.length_a   1.000
_cell.length_b   1.000
_cell.length_c   1.000
_cell.angle_alpha   90.00
_cell.angle_beta   90.00
_cell.angle_gamma   90.00
#
_symmetry.space_group_name_H-M   'P 1'
#
loop_
_entity.id
_entity.type
_entity.pdbx_description
1 polymer ?
#
loop_
_entity_poly.entity_id
_entity_poly.type
_entity_poly.pdbx_seq_one_letter_code
_entity_poly.pdbx_strand_id
1 'polypeptide(L)'
;MNLEQIQEKLLSEFDLKKVMDILDKLDEIYFKEDLINNIKGLVKMAYLSREMDDISFSSDHFIINRSYYEGEEVEYSLSFLLEVNSNLSYKLEKDFETKNINEKELQIKRKLEELLLFNQNAYEENNDNLVLEGNLQRIERILEIIE
;
A
#
# COMPACT_ATOMS: atom_id res chain seq x y z
N MET A 1 20.98 -32.16 16.81
CA MET A 1 20.04 -33.06 16.09
C MET A 1 20.38 -33.05 14.61
N ASN A 2 20.09 -34.11 13.86
CA ASN A 2 20.21 -34.07 12.40
C ASN A 2 18.96 -33.40 11.78
N LEU A 3 19.05 -33.01 10.49
CA LEU A 3 17.96 -32.34 9.78
C LEU A 3 16.63 -33.11 9.84
N GLU A 4 16.68 -34.43 9.62
CA GLU A 4 15.50 -35.30 9.62
C GLU A 4 14.79 -35.30 10.98
N GLN A 5 15.55 -35.40 12.08
CA GLN A 5 15.02 -35.34 13.44
C GLN A 5 14.34 -34.01 13.75
N ILE A 6 14.90 -32.88 13.28
CA ILE A 6 14.31 -31.55 13.48
C ILE A 6 13.00 -31.45 12.69
N GLN A 7 13.00 -31.88 11.43
CA GLN A 7 11.82 -31.88 10.59
C GLN A 7 10.70 -32.75 11.17
N GLU A 8 11.01 -33.98 11.59
CA GLU A 8 10.04 -34.90 12.18
C GLU A 8 9.45 -34.34 13.47
N LYS A 9 10.29 -33.81 14.36
CA LYS A 9 9.84 -33.23 15.64
C LYS A 9 8.90 -32.05 15.41
N LEU A 10 9.31 -31.07 14.60
CA LEU A 10 8.48 -29.91 14.27
C LEU A 10 7.17 -30.30 13.62
N LEU A 11 7.18 -31.20 12.63
CA LEU A 11 5.97 -31.66 11.96
C LEU A 11 5.03 -32.44 12.90
N SER A 12 5.57 -33.17 13.87
CA SER A 12 4.77 -33.94 14.83
C SER A 12 4.06 -33.07 15.87
N GLU A 13 4.68 -31.94 16.24
CA GLU A 13 4.16 -31.00 17.23
C GLU A 13 3.30 -29.90 16.59
N PHE A 14 3.45 -29.66 15.29
CA PHE A 14 2.74 -28.63 14.56
C PHE A 14 1.32 -29.07 14.13
N ASP A 15 0.32 -28.29 14.49
CA ASP A 15 -1.10 -28.58 14.21
C ASP A 15 -1.47 -28.28 12.75
N LEU A 16 -1.00 -29.13 11.84
CA LEU A 16 -1.32 -29.06 10.41
C LEU A 16 -2.81 -29.12 10.14
N LYS A 17 -3.58 -29.83 10.98
CA LYS A 17 -5.02 -29.94 10.80
C LYS A 17 -5.67 -28.57 10.98
N LYS A 18 -5.33 -27.87 12.07
CA LYS A 18 -5.84 -26.52 12.31
C LYS A 18 -5.42 -25.53 11.21
N VAL A 19 -4.19 -25.64 10.70
CA VAL A 19 -3.75 -24.81 9.57
C VAL A 19 -4.60 -25.08 8.32
N MET A 20 -4.81 -26.35 7.96
CA MET A 20 -5.67 -26.70 6.84
C MET A 20 -7.11 -26.21 7.02
N ASP A 21 -7.68 -26.35 8.23
CA ASP A 21 -9.03 -25.86 8.55
C ASP A 21 -9.14 -24.33 8.42
N ILE A 22 -8.05 -23.59 8.63
CA ILE A 22 -8.00 -22.14 8.45
C ILE A 22 -7.90 -21.78 6.97
N LEU A 23 -7.00 -22.43 6.22
CA LEU A 23 -6.84 -22.21 4.77
C LEU A 23 -8.13 -22.51 4.00
N ASP A 24 -8.82 -23.60 4.36
CA ASP A 24 -10.13 -23.97 3.78
C ASP A 24 -11.19 -22.87 4.02
N LYS A 25 -11.21 -22.25 5.20
CA LYS A 25 -12.12 -21.13 5.50
C LYS A 25 -11.78 -19.85 4.75
N LEU A 26 -10.58 -19.74 4.21
CA LEU A 26 -10.14 -18.61 3.39
C LEU A 26 -10.32 -18.89 1.89
N ASP A 27 -10.97 -20.00 1.52
CA ASP A 27 -11.09 -20.49 0.14
C ASP A 27 -9.71 -20.73 -0.53
N GLU A 28 -8.67 -21.02 0.26
CA GLU A 28 -7.33 -21.33 -0.24
C GLU A 28 -7.13 -22.84 -0.41
N ILE A 29 -6.84 -23.27 -1.64
CA ILE A 29 -6.71 -24.69 -1.99
C ILE A 29 -5.25 -25.13 -1.78
N TYR A 30 -5.00 -25.86 -0.69
CA TYR A 30 -3.72 -26.49 -0.39
C TYR A 30 -3.85 -28.00 -0.18
N PHE A 31 -2.90 -28.77 -0.71
CA PHE A 31 -2.72 -30.17 -0.32
C PHE A 31 -1.83 -30.28 0.90
N LYS A 32 -2.14 -31.22 1.79
CA LYS A 32 -1.39 -31.45 3.03
C LYS A 32 0.08 -31.73 2.75
N GLU A 33 0.36 -32.53 1.72
CA GLU A 33 1.71 -32.89 1.29
C GLU A 33 2.53 -31.67 0.87
N ASP A 34 1.89 -30.67 0.23
CA ASP A 34 2.55 -29.44 -0.17
C ASP A 34 2.96 -28.60 1.05
N LEU A 35 2.06 -28.48 2.04
CA LEU A 35 2.39 -27.80 3.31
C LEU A 35 3.56 -28.47 4.03
N ILE A 36 3.57 -29.81 4.07
CA ILE A 36 4.67 -30.58 4.66
C ILE A 36 5.98 -30.33 3.91
N ASN A 37 5.95 -30.33 2.58
CA ASN A 37 7.13 -30.08 1.76
C ASN A 37 7.68 -28.66 1.96
N ASN A 38 6.79 -27.66 2.05
CA ASN A 38 7.16 -26.27 2.32
C ASN A 38 7.85 -26.14 3.69
N ILE A 39 7.27 -26.74 4.74
CA ILE A 39 7.86 -26.75 6.09
C ILE A 39 9.24 -27.43 6.06
N LYS A 40 9.37 -28.59 5.41
CA LYS A 40 10.67 -29.29 5.28
C LYS A 40 11.71 -28.43 4.57
N GLY A 41 11.30 -27.74 3.51
CA GLY A 41 12.14 -26.80 2.77
C GLY A 41 12.64 -25.66 3.66
N LEU A 42 11.73 -25.03 4.40
CA LEU A 42 12.06 -23.95 5.35
C LEU A 42 13.03 -24.41 6.44
N VAL A 43 12.75 -25.53 7.09
CA VAL A 43 13.65 -26.10 8.11
C VAL A 43 15.03 -26.40 7.52
N LYS A 44 15.10 -26.89 6.28
CA LYS A 44 16.38 -27.12 5.59
C LYS A 44 17.15 -25.81 5.35
N MET A 45 16.47 -24.73 4.97
CA MET A 45 17.10 -23.41 4.82
C MET A 45 17.66 -22.91 6.14
N ALA A 46 16.86 -22.98 7.21
CA ALA A 46 17.29 -22.64 8.57
C ALA A 46 18.52 -23.47 8.99
N TYR A 47 18.47 -24.79 8.80
CA TYR A 47 19.56 -25.69 9.18
C TYR A 47 20.87 -25.44 8.42
N LEU A 48 20.79 -25.19 7.10
CA LEU A 48 21.98 -24.99 6.26
C LEU A 48 22.57 -23.58 6.35
N SER A 49 21.85 -22.63 6.96
CA SER A 49 22.38 -21.29 7.15
C SER A 49 23.64 -21.32 8.00
N ARG A 50 24.67 -20.62 7.52
CA ARG A 50 25.98 -20.49 8.19
C ARG A 50 26.04 -19.29 9.14
N GLU A 51 24.97 -18.52 9.23
CA GLU A 51 24.88 -17.40 10.14
C GLU A 51 24.77 -17.92 11.57
N MET A 52 25.67 -17.45 12.44
CA MET A 52 25.70 -17.79 13.87
C MET A 52 24.91 -16.77 14.71
N ASP A 53 23.85 -16.21 14.10
CA ASP A 53 22.92 -15.25 14.69
C ASP A 53 21.50 -15.78 14.54
N ASP A 54 20.55 -15.19 15.26
CA ASP A 54 19.13 -15.52 15.11
C ASP A 54 18.69 -15.29 13.67
N ILE A 55 18.19 -16.35 13.03
CA ILE A 55 17.72 -16.31 11.65
C ILE A 55 16.23 -16.60 11.57
N SER A 56 15.59 -15.95 10.60
CA SER A 56 14.18 -16.16 10.28
C SER A 56 14.03 -16.32 8.78
N PHE A 57 13.33 -17.38 8.36
CA PHE A 57 12.93 -17.57 6.96
C PHE A 57 11.41 -17.69 6.90
N SER A 58 10.80 -17.09 5.88
CA SER A 58 9.37 -17.17 5.61
C SER A 58 9.08 -17.74 4.22
N SER A 59 8.00 -18.50 4.12
CA SER A 59 7.40 -18.94 2.86
C SER A 59 5.90 -19.03 3.04
N ASP A 60 5.16 -18.29 2.20
CA ASP A 60 3.71 -18.11 2.32
C ASP A 60 3.34 -17.72 3.77
N HIS A 61 2.55 -18.55 4.44
CA HIS A 61 2.11 -18.36 5.81
C HIS A 61 3.07 -18.93 6.86
N PHE A 62 4.15 -19.60 6.47
CA PHE A 62 5.04 -20.28 7.42
C PHE A 62 6.29 -19.46 7.71
N ILE A 63 6.68 -19.42 8.96
CA ILE A 63 7.91 -18.78 9.43
C ILE A 63 8.67 -19.80 10.26
N ILE A 64 9.94 -20.04 9.92
CA ILE A 64 10.87 -20.82 10.73
C ILE A 64 11.89 -19.87 11.34
N ASN A 65 12.09 -19.96 12.65
CA ASN A 65 13.21 -19.30 13.31
C ASN A 65 14.18 -20.35 13.84
N ARG A 66 15.48 -20.05 13.74
CA ARG A 66 16.53 -20.77 14.46
C ARG A 66 17.24 -19.75 15.35
N SER A 67 17.24 -19.99 16.66
CA SER A 67 17.84 -19.09 17.63
C SER A 67 19.12 -19.64 18.24
N TYR A 68 19.99 -18.71 18.64
CA TYR A 68 21.27 -18.99 19.27
C TYR A 68 21.32 -18.41 20.69
N TYR A 69 21.95 -19.15 21.58
CA TYR A 69 22.28 -18.66 22.92
C TYR A 69 23.77 -18.89 23.15
N GLU A 70 24.51 -17.82 23.46
CA GLU A 70 25.97 -17.86 23.70
C GLU A 70 26.79 -18.51 22.56
N GLY A 71 26.31 -18.42 21.31
CA GLY A 71 26.98 -18.99 20.14
C GLY A 71 26.70 -20.48 19.89
N GLU A 72 25.85 -21.11 20.72
CA GLU A 72 25.34 -22.46 20.50
C GLU A 72 23.92 -22.41 19.93
N GLU A 73 23.63 -23.30 18.98
CA GLU A 73 22.30 -23.46 18.38
C GLU A 73 21.36 -24.11 19.40
N VAL A 74 20.27 -23.43 19.76
CA VAL A 74 19.43 -23.86 20.88
C VAL A 74 18.05 -24.33 20.44
N GLU A 75 17.40 -23.63 19.50
CA GLU A 75 15.98 -23.88 19.22
C GLU A 75 15.59 -23.62 17.77
N TYR A 76 14.69 -24.47 17.26
CA TYR A 76 13.92 -24.20 16.04
C TYR A 76 12.46 -23.99 16.42
N SER A 77 11.85 -22.91 15.91
CA SER A 77 10.42 -22.63 16.10
C SER A 77 9.73 -22.43 14.75
N LEU A 78 8.66 -23.20 14.52
CA LEU A 78 7.80 -23.09 13.34
C LEU A 78 6.50 -22.37 13.72
N SER A 79 6.18 -21.32 12.98
CA SER A 79 4.98 -20.51 13.18
C SER A 79 4.15 -20.43 11.89
N PHE A 80 2.84 -20.26 12.05
CA PHE A 80 1.89 -19.93 10.97
C PHE A 80 1.37 -18.50 11.18
N LEU A 81 1.50 -17.65 10.17
CA LEU A 81 1.10 -16.24 10.18
C LEU A 81 0.17 -15.93 9.00
N LEU A 82 -0.96 -15.30 9.30
CA LEU A 82 -1.87 -14.72 8.32
C LEU A 82 -1.78 -13.20 8.36
N GLU A 83 -1.41 -12.59 7.24
CA GLU A 83 -1.46 -11.15 7.07
C GLU A 83 -2.75 -10.77 6.35
N VAL A 84 -3.68 -10.10 7.04
CA VAL A 84 -4.92 -9.61 6.45
C VAL A 84 -4.67 -8.22 5.88
N ASN A 85 -4.47 -8.13 4.56
CA ASN A 85 -4.34 -6.88 3.83
C ASN A 85 -5.68 -6.49 3.18
N SER A 86 -6.32 -5.43 3.70
CA SER A 86 -7.54 -4.87 3.11
C SER A 86 -7.19 -3.92 1.96
N ASN A 87 -7.21 -4.41 0.74
CA ASN A 87 -7.04 -3.59 -0.45
C ASN A 87 -8.41 -3.13 -0.99
N LEU A 88 -8.76 -1.86 -0.77
CA LEU A 88 -9.93 -1.25 -1.38
C LEU A 88 -9.57 -0.81 -2.80
N SER A 89 -10.09 -1.49 -3.83
CA SER A 89 -10.04 -1.01 -5.20
C SER A 89 -11.44 -0.58 -5.64
N TYR A 90 -11.58 0.67 -6.04
CA TYR A 90 -12.81 1.22 -6.58
C TYR A 90 -12.56 1.61 -8.04
N LYS A 91 -13.21 0.90 -8.96
CA LYS A 91 -13.14 1.20 -10.39
C LYS A 91 -14.30 2.14 -10.72
N LEU A 92 -13.98 3.35 -11.17
CA LEU A 92 -14.98 4.34 -11.56
C LEU A 92 -15.78 3.81 -12.77
N GLU A 93 -17.09 4.06 -12.81
CA GLU A 93 -17.94 3.70 -13.96
C GLU A 93 -17.59 4.47 -15.23
N LYS A 94 -16.90 5.61 -15.09
CA LYS A 94 -16.27 6.38 -16.16
C LYS A 94 -14.95 6.93 -15.65
N ASP A 95 -13.95 7.02 -16.53
CA ASP A 95 -12.73 7.76 -16.23
C ASP A 95 -13.10 9.18 -15.79
N PHE A 96 -12.29 9.79 -14.92
CA PHE A 96 -12.40 11.23 -14.72
C PHE A 96 -12.32 11.86 -16.11
N GLU A 97 -13.35 12.63 -16.48
CA GLU A 97 -13.18 13.65 -17.50
C GLU A 97 -12.17 14.62 -16.92
N THR A 98 -10.89 14.36 -17.14
CA THR A 98 -9.93 15.44 -17.23
C THR A 98 -10.43 16.27 -18.40
N LYS A 99 -11.32 17.24 -18.12
CA LYS A 99 -11.13 18.55 -18.76
C LYS A 99 -9.63 18.75 -18.60
N ASN A 100 -8.91 18.79 -19.72
CA ASN A 100 -7.52 19.22 -19.73
C ASN A 100 -7.54 20.63 -19.16
N ILE A 101 -7.53 20.75 -17.83
CA ILE A 101 -7.39 22.01 -17.15
C ILE A 101 -5.92 22.31 -17.37
N ASN A 102 -5.66 23.02 -18.46
CA ASN A 102 -4.37 23.62 -18.72
C ASN A 102 -4.07 24.44 -17.46
N GLU A 103 -3.15 23.97 -16.60
CA GLU A 103 -2.88 24.62 -15.31
C GLU A 103 -2.58 26.11 -15.49
N LYS A 104 -2.04 26.49 -16.66
CA LYS A 104 -1.86 27.88 -17.06
C LYS A 104 -3.18 28.64 -17.21
N GLU A 105 -4.19 28.07 -17.84
CA GLU A 105 -5.53 28.68 -17.97
C GLU A 105 -6.21 28.82 -16.61
N LEU A 106 -6.09 27.82 -15.72
CA LEU A 106 -6.63 27.92 -14.36
C LEU A 106 -5.93 29.01 -13.53
N GLN A 107 -4.60 29.10 -13.64
CA GLN A 107 -3.84 30.17 -12.97
C GLN A 107 -4.17 31.56 -13.54
N ILE A 108 -4.38 31.67 -14.86
CA ILE A 108 -4.80 32.92 -15.51
C ILE A 108 -6.20 33.30 -15.03
N LYS A 109 -7.16 32.35 -15.00
CA LYS A 109 -8.53 32.60 -14.50
C LYS A 109 -8.52 33.14 -13.08
N ARG A 110 -7.79 32.49 -12.16
CA ARG A 110 -7.67 32.96 -10.76
C ARG A 110 -7.10 34.37 -10.65
N LYS A 111 -6.05 34.69 -11.40
CA LYS A 111 -5.46 36.05 -11.41
C LYS A 111 -6.43 37.08 -11.99
N LEU A 112 -7.22 36.71 -12.98
CA LEU A 112 -8.25 37.59 -13.56
C LEU A 112 -9.40 37.82 -12.56
N GLU A 113 -9.84 36.79 -11.84
CA GLU A 113 -10.85 36.91 -10.76
C GLU A 113 -10.36 37.80 -9.61
N GLU A 114 -9.09 37.68 -9.20
CA GLU A 114 -8.46 38.57 -8.21
C GLU A 114 -8.42 40.03 -8.69
N LEU A 115 -8.02 40.25 -9.95
CA LEU A 115 -8.00 41.58 -10.55
C LEU A 115 -9.40 42.17 -10.70
N LEU A 116 -10.41 41.34 -11.01
CA LEU A 116 -11.80 41.76 -11.09
C LEU A 116 -12.26 42.29 -9.73
N LEU A 117 -12.06 41.51 -8.68
CA LEU A 117 -12.43 41.90 -7.30
C LEU A 117 -11.72 43.19 -6.87
N PHE A 118 -10.44 43.33 -7.19
CA PHE A 118 -9.68 44.55 -6.88
C PHE A 118 -10.27 45.79 -7.59
N ASN A 119 -10.60 45.67 -8.88
CA ASN A 119 -11.18 46.78 -9.64
C ASN A 119 -12.63 47.06 -9.21
N GLN A 120 -13.40 46.05 -8.77
CA GLN A 120 -14.76 46.24 -8.25
C GLN A 120 -14.73 47.06 -6.96
N ASN A 121 -13.89 46.66 -6.00
CA ASN A 121 -13.73 47.39 -4.74
C ASN A 121 -13.26 48.84 -4.99
N ALA A 122 -12.29 49.05 -5.89
CA ALA A 122 -11.78 50.37 -6.22
C ALA A 122 -12.82 51.25 -6.96
N TYR A 123 -13.69 50.64 -7.78
CA TYR A 123 -14.77 51.34 -8.46
C TYR A 123 -15.87 51.72 -7.48
N GLU A 124 -16.25 50.84 -6.55
CA GLU A 124 -17.22 51.14 -5.47
C GLU A 124 -16.81 52.35 -4.63
N GLU A 125 -15.50 52.51 -4.38
CA GLU A 125 -14.94 53.67 -3.68
C GLU A 125 -14.91 54.95 -4.54
N ASN A 126 -14.99 54.84 -5.87
CA ASN A 126 -14.85 55.95 -6.81
C ASN A 126 -15.66 55.74 -8.11
N ASN A 127 -16.99 55.68 -7.96
CA ASN A 127 -17.97 55.18 -8.94
C ASN A 127 -18.04 55.89 -10.31
N ASP A 128 -17.33 57.01 -10.49
CA ASP A 128 -17.30 57.74 -11.77
C ASP A 128 -15.99 57.53 -12.55
N ASN A 129 -15.14 56.61 -12.09
CA ASN A 129 -13.86 56.33 -12.73
C ASN A 129 -14.02 55.43 -13.97
N LEU A 130 -14.18 56.06 -15.13
CA LEU A 130 -14.29 55.41 -16.45
C LEU A 130 -13.15 54.44 -16.78
N VAL A 131 -11.97 54.61 -16.16
CA VAL A 131 -10.84 53.68 -16.35
C VAL A 131 -11.10 52.37 -15.62
N LEU A 132 -11.62 52.43 -14.39
CA LEU A 132 -11.97 51.25 -13.61
C LEU A 132 -13.15 50.51 -14.22
N GLU A 133 -14.18 51.22 -14.67
CA GLU A 133 -15.31 50.63 -15.41
C GLU A 133 -14.84 49.91 -16.68
N GLY A 134 -13.95 50.54 -17.45
CA GLY A 134 -13.36 49.92 -18.65
C GLY A 134 -12.49 48.69 -18.34
N ASN A 135 -11.83 48.65 -17.19
CA ASN A 135 -11.06 47.48 -16.75
C ASN A 135 -11.98 46.31 -16.36
N LEU A 136 -13.06 46.59 -15.62
CA LEU A 136 -14.05 45.57 -15.24
C LEU A 136 -14.62 44.86 -16.46
N GLN A 137 -15.14 45.61 -17.43
CA GLN A 137 -15.73 45.05 -18.66
C GLN A 137 -14.73 44.21 -19.47
N ARG A 138 -13.44 44.58 -19.46
CA ARG A 138 -12.39 43.82 -20.17
C ARG A 138 -12.08 42.51 -19.47
N ILE A 139 -11.96 42.53 -18.15
CA ILE A 139 -11.66 41.32 -17.36
C ILE A 139 -12.83 40.33 -17.46
N GLU A 140 -14.07 40.80 -17.35
CA GLU A 140 -15.28 39.98 -17.51
C GLU A 140 -15.33 39.30 -18.87
N ARG A 141 -15.09 40.03 -19.97
CA ARG A 141 -15.04 39.43 -21.33
C ARG A 141 -13.94 38.39 -21.49
N ILE A 142 -12.78 38.59 -20.87
CA ILE A 142 -11.70 37.60 -20.94
C ILE A 142 -12.07 36.35 -20.14
N LEU A 143 -12.73 36.51 -19.00
CA LEU A 143 -13.23 35.38 -18.19
C LEU A 143 -14.29 34.57 -18.95
N GLU A 144 -15.22 35.23 -19.66
CA GLU A 144 -16.21 34.56 -20.54
C GLU A 144 -15.57 33.73 -21.66
N ILE A 145 -14.41 34.15 -22.18
CA ILE A 145 -13.68 33.42 -23.23
C ILE A 145 -12.95 32.18 -22.67
N ILE A 146 -12.62 32.19 -21.37
CA ILE A 146 -11.86 31.12 -20.70
C ILE A 146 -12.78 30.02 -20.12
N GLU A 147 -14.11 30.23 -20.02
CA GLU A 147 -15.09 29.21 -19.58
C GLU A 147 -15.36 28.08 -20.58
#